data_AF-A0A382G832-F1
#
_entry.id   AF-A0A382G832-F1
#
_cell.length_a   1.000
_cell.length_b   1.000
_cell.length_c   1.000
_cell.angle_alpha   90.00
_cell.angle_beta   90.00
_cell.angle_gamma   90.00
#
_symmetry.space_group_name_H-M   'P 1'
#
loop_
_entity.id
_entity.type
_entity.pdbx_description
1 polymer ?
#
loop_
_entity_poly.entity_id
_entity_poly.type
_entity_poly.pdbx_seq_one_letter_code
_entity_poly.pdbx_strand_id
1 'polypeptide(L)' 'MVLLSIELMLNAVNINFILFDAFLRDVLLQGQMFSIFIITVAAAEVGIGLAIVLMVFRNRQTANLNDFDLLRW' A
#
# COMPACT_ATOMS: atom_id res chain seq x y z
N MET A 1 8.24 6.65 -6.42
CA MET A 1 6.86 7.08 -6.77
C MET A 1 5.85 5.94 -6.66
N VAL A 2 6.13 4.73 -7.16
CA VAL A 2 5.16 3.62 -7.15
C VAL A 2 4.68 3.23 -5.75
N LEU A 3 5.57 3.05 -4.76
CA LEU A 3 5.15 2.72 -3.38
C LEU A 3 4.18 3.76 -2.80
N LEU A 4 4.46 5.05 -3.00
CA LEU A 4 3.57 6.13 -2.54
C LEU A 4 2.19 6.07 -3.25
N SER A 5 2.17 5.74 -4.54
CA SER A 5 0.90 5.57 -5.26
C SER A 5 0.07 4.42 -4.68
N ILE A 6 0.71 3.32 -4.26
CA ILE A 6 0.02 2.18 -3.62
C ILE A 6 -0.57 2.62 -2.27
N GLU A 7 0.19 3.35 -1.45
CA GLU A 7 -0.32 3.90 -0.18
C GLU A 7 -1.55 4.81 -0.38
N LEU A 8 -1.52 5.65 -1.43
CA LEU A 8 -2.67 6.50 -1.78
C LEU A 8 -3.89 5.66 -2.21
N MET A 9 -3.68 4.57 -2.95
CA MET A 9 -4.76 3.65 -3.33
C MET A 9 -5.35 2.95 -2.10
N LEU A 10 -4.53 2.49 -1.16
CA LEU A 10 -5.00 1.87 0.09
C LEU A 10 -5.77 2.87 0.97
N ASN A 11 -5.33 4.13 1.00
CA ASN A 11 -6.07 5.19 1.70
C ASN A 11 -7.43 5.46 1.05
N ALA A 12 -7.51 5.48 -0.28
CA ALA A 12 -8.78 5.61 -0.99
C ALA A 12 -9.76 4.44 -0.67
N VAL A 13 -9.25 3.22 -0.51
CA VAL A 13 -10.03 2.07 -0.06
C VAL A 13 -10.55 2.27 1.37
N ASN A 14 -9.72 2.75 2.30
CA ASN A 14 -10.14 3.05 3.68
C ASN A 14 -11.25 4.11 3.73
N ILE A 15 -11.12 5.19 2.96
CA ILE A 15 -12.16 6.21 2.87
C ILE A 15 -13.48 5.61 2.38
N ASN A 16 -13.45 4.71 1.39
CA ASN A 16 -14.66 4.03 0.92
C ASN A 16 -15.31 3.18 2.01
N PHE A 17 -14.52 2.38 2.75
CA PHE A 17 -15.06 1.56 3.84
C PHE A 17 -15.72 2.40 4.92
N ILE A 18 -15.06 3.48 5.36
CA ILE A 18 -15.59 4.41 6.36
C ILE A 18 -16.86 5.12 5.85
N LEU A 19 -16.87 5.52 4.57
CA LEU A 19 -18.02 6.17 3.96
C LEU A 19 -19.24 5.24 3.90
N PHE A 20 -19.06 3.99 3.47
CA PHE A 20 -20.14 3.01 3.39
C PHE A 20 -20.68 2.65 4.78
N ASP A 21 -19.80 2.50 5.76
CA ASP A 21 -20.15 2.29 7.17
C ASP A 21 -21.07 3.42 7.69
N ALA A 22 -20.68 4.67 7.44
CA ALA A 22 -21.46 5.84 7.81
C ALA A 22 -22.79 5.96 7.04
N PHE A 23 -22.78 5.65 5.74
CA PHE A 23 -23.96 5.77 4.88
C PHE A 23 -25.03 4.72 5.20
N LEU A 24 -24.61 3.47 5.40
CA LEU A 24 -25.50 2.35 5.74
C LEU A 24 -25.93 2.34 7.21
N ARG A 25 -25.33 3.22 8.04
CA ARG A 25 -25.54 3.29 9.50
C ARG A 25 -25.30 1.93 10.16
N ASP A 26 -24.18 1.30 9.83
CA ASP A 26 -23.83 0.01 10.39
C ASP A 26 -23.63 0.13 11.92
N VAL A 27 -24.45 -0.58 12.69
CA VAL A 27 -24.37 -0.61 14.15
C VAL A 27 -23.10 -1.32 14.62
N LEU A 28 -22.58 -2.24 13.80
CA LEU A 28 -21.40 -3.04 14.12
C LEU A 28 -20.08 -2.37 13.70
N LEU A 29 -20.11 -1.23 13.00
CA LEU A 29 -18.94 -0.47 12.55
C LEU A 29 -17.93 -1.32 11.77
N GLN A 30 -18.41 -2.25 10.93
CA GLN A 30 -17.54 -3.20 10.24
C GLN A 30 -16.56 -2.50 9.29
N GLY A 31 -16.97 -1.40 8.64
CA GLY A 31 -16.09 -0.66 7.74
C GLY A 31 -14.95 0.05 8.48
N GLN A 32 -15.20 0.54 9.71
CA GLN A 32 -14.15 1.11 10.57
C GLN A 32 -13.15 0.05 11.00
N MET A 33 -13.64 -1.11 11.47
CA MET A 33 -12.77 -2.21 11.89
C MET A 33 -11.90 -2.72 10.75
N PHE A 34 -12.46 -2.90 9.56
CA PHE A 34 -11.72 -3.36 8.39
C PHE A 34 -10.64 -2.35 7.96
N SER A 35 -10.92 -1.05 8.07
CA SER A 35 -9.97 0.02 7.76
C SER A 35 -8.74 -0.01 8.68
N ILE A 36 -8.90 -0.37 9.97
CA ILE A 36 -7.77 -0.54 10.89
C ILE A 36 -6.85 -1.70 10.47
N PHE A 37 -7.44 -2.81 10.01
CA PHE A 37 -6.65 -3.93 9.47
C PHE A 37 -5.89 -3.53 8.21
N ILE A 38 -6.51 -2.78 7.28
CA ILE A 38 -5.84 -2.29 6.09
C ILE A 38 -4.67 -1.38 6.45
N ILE A 39 -4.83 -0.46 7.41
CA ILE A 39 -3.73 0.40 7.88
C ILE A 39 -2.58 -0.45 8.45
N THR A 40 -2.90 -1.51 9.19
CA THR A 40 -1.89 -2.42 9.76
C THR A 40 -1.12 -3.17 8.66
N VAL A 41 -1.83 -3.63 7.62
CA VAL A 41 -1.22 -4.28 6.46
C VAL A 41 -0.37 -3.29 5.66
N ALA A 42 -0.84 -2.06 5.43
CA ALA A 42 -0.10 -1.00 4.76
C ALA A 42 1.21 -0.67 5.48
N ALA A 43 1.17 -0.59 6.83
CA ALA A 43 2.36 -0.38 7.65
C ALA A 43 3.38 -1.53 7.51
N ALA A 44 2.92 -2.77 7.39
CA ALA A 44 3.79 -3.92 7.12
C ALA A 44 4.34 -3.89 5.68
N GLU A 45 3.50 -3.58 4.70
CA GLU A 45 3.84 -3.51 3.28
C GLU A 45 4.94 -2.46 3.03
N VAL A 46 4.79 -1.23 3.54
CA VAL A 46 5.77 -0.17 3.32
C VAL A 46 7.15 -0.55 3.89
N GLY A 47 7.18 -1.25 5.04
CA GLY A 47 8.42 -1.76 5.63
C GLY A 47 9.12 -2.76 4.70
N ILE A 48 8.37 -3.71 4.16
CA ILE A 48 8.90 -4.73 3.23
C ILE A 48 9.28 -4.10 1.89
N GLY A 49 8.43 -3.23 1.34
CA GLY A 49 8.64 -2.54 0.07
C GLY A 49 9.90 -1.68 0.09
N LEU A 50 10.11 -0.92 1.16
CA LEU A 50 11.34 -0.14 1.33
C LEU A 50 12.58 -1.03 1.51
N ALA A 51 12.48 -2.14 2.25
CA ALA A 51 13.59 -3.08 2.38
C ALA A 51 14.02 -3.66 1.03
N ILE A 52 13.06 -4.01 0.16
CA ILE A 52 13.33 -4.47 -1.20
C ILE A 52 13.99 -3.36 -2.02
N VAL A 53 13.43 -2.14 -2.01
CA VAL A 53 13.99 -1.00 -2.75
C VAL A 53 15.42 -0.70 -2.31
N LEU A 54 15.72 -0.72 -1.01
CA LEU A 54 17.07 -0.50 -0.48
C LEU A 54 18.04 -1.60 -0.88
N MET A 55 17.61 -2.87 -0.81
CA MET A 55 18.45 -4.00 -1.24
C MET A 55 18.81 -3.89 -2.72
N VAL A 56 17.83 -3.54 -3.55
CA VAL A 56 18.00 -3.33 -4.99
C VAL A 56 18.92 -2.15 -5.26
N PHE A 57 18.70 -1.02 -4.58
CA PHE A 57 19.53 0.17 -4.72
C PHE A 57 20.99 -0.11 -4.33
N ARG A 58 21.23 -0.93 -3.30
CA ARG A 58 22.58 -1.34 -2.91
C ARG A 58 23.33 -2.09 -4.02
N ASN A 59 22.63 -2.89 -4.81
CA ASN A 59 23.23 -3.72 -5.86
C ASN A 59 23.34 -3.00 -7.21
N ARG A 60 22.47 -2.02 -7.49
CA ARG A 60 22.35 -1.39 -8.81
C ARG A 60 22.63 0.12 -8.81
N GLN A 61 22.75 0.75 -7.64
CA GLN A 61 22.92 2.21 -7.46
C GLN A 61 21.85 3.08 -8.13
N THR A 62 20.76 2.48 -8.60
CA THR A 62 19.61 3.14 -9.22
C THR A 62 18.32 2.55 -8.66
N ALA A 63 17.28 3.39 -8.56
CA ALA A 63 15.91 2.99 -8.21
C ALA A 63 14.94 3.21 -9.39
N ASN A 64 15.47 3.44 -10.60
CA ASN A 64 14.68 3.62 -11.80
C ASN A 64 14.11 2.29 -12.30
N LEU A 65 12.78 2.17 -12.32
CA LEU A 65 12.07 0.94 -12.70
C LEU A 65 12.38 0.46 -14.11
N ASN A 66 12.73 1.37 -15.03
CA ASN A 66 13.03 1.03 -16.42
C ASN A 66 14.33 0.23 -16.57
N ASP A 67 15.23 0.30 -15.58
CA ASP A 67 16.52 -0.39 -15.60
C ASP A 67 16.41 -1.83 -15.06
N PHE A 68 15.20 -2.27 -14.68
CA PHE A 68 14.92 -3.59 -14.12
C PHE A 68 14.28 -4.54 -15.14
N ASP A 69 14.97 -4.80 -16.25
CA ASP A 69 14.45 -5.59 -17.37
C ASP A 69 15.23 -6.89 -17.64
N LEU A 70 16.04 -7.32 -16.67
CA LEU A 70 16.93 -8.49 -16.74
C LEU A 70 16.22 -9.82 -17.12
N LEU A 71 14.91 -9.90 -16.94
CA LEU A 71 14.09 -11.09 -17.22
C LEU A 71 13.26 -10.97 -18.51
N ARG A 72 13.56 -10.00 -19.39
CA ARG A 72 12.97 -9.94 -20.73
C ARG A 72 13.56 -11.03 -21.63
N TRP A 73 12.69 -11.67 -22.39
CA TRP A 73 13.05 -12.63 -23.44
C TRP A 73 13.39 -11.90 -24.74
#